data_AF-A0A7U3ZIE8-F1
#
_entry.id   AF-A0A7U3ZIE8-F1
#
_cell.length_a   1.000
_cell.length_b   1.000
_cell.length_c   1.000
_cell.angle_alpha   90.00
_cell.angle_beta   90.00
_cell.angle_gamma   90.00
#
_symmetry.space_group_name_H-M   'P 1'
#
loop_
_entity.id
_entity.type
_entity.pdbx_description
1 polymer ?
#
loop_
_entity_poly.entity_id
_entity_poly.type
_entity_poly.pdbx_seq_one_letter_code
_entity_poly.pdbx_strand_id
1 'polypeptide(L)'
;MQVIDSANEIKDQATDWFDHASDYFEARWNLGVLDMSEKTAGAISSLATVLIIGTIGTITLLFASLGVAWLVGQQLNSPATGFFIVAGFYALVGILLYLVKDKLIKVPVVNSFIKRFYYES
;
A
#
# COMPACT_ATOMS: atom_id res chain seq x y z
N MET A 1 -61.17 -2.12 28.14
CA MET A 1 -60.99 -1.87 26.69
C MET A 1 -60.06 -0.67 26.43
N GLN A 2 -60.30 0.51 27.00
CA GLN A 2 -59.47 1.74 26.78
C GLN A 2 -57.95 1.62 27.02
N VAL A 3 -57.52 0.78 27.98
CA VAL A 3 -56.09 0.63 28.31
C VAL A 3 -55.30 -0.23 27.32
N ILE A 4 -55.98 -1.05 26.51
CA ILE A 4 -55.33 -1.88 25.48
C ILE A 4 -55.19 -1.10 24.17
N ASP A 5 -56.19 -0.27 23.85
CA ASP A 5 -56.14 0.60 22.66
C ASP A 5 -55.02 1.65 22.79
N SER A 6 -54.88 2.28 23.96
CA SER A 6 -53.78 3.22 24.24
C SER A 6 -52.39 2.56 24.24
N ALA A 7 -52.29 1.30 24.66
CA ALA A 7 -51.03 0.55 24.60
C ALA A 7 -50.64 0.18 23.15
N ASN A 8 -51.62 -0.14 22.30
CA ASN A 8 -51.38 -0.39 20.87
C ASN A 8 -50.98 0.88 20.13
N GLU A 9 -51.60 2.02 20.44
CA GLU A 9 -51.28 3.31 19.81
C GLU A 9 -49.84 3.75 20.08
N ILE A 10 -49.35 3.54 21.31
CA ILE A 10 -47.96 3.83 21.70
C ILE A 10 -46.98 2.86 21.02
N LYS A 11 -47.35 1.59 20.89
CA LYS A 11 -46.53 0.57 20.22
C LYS A 11 -46.40 0.85 18.73
N ASP A 12 -47.49 1.24 18.09
CA ASP A 12 -47.51 1.55 16.66
C ASP A 12 -46.69 2.81 16.38
N GLN A 13 -46.85 3.88 17.18
CA GLN A 13 -45.96 5.04 17.08
C GLN A 13 -44.49 4.65 17.26
N ALA A 14 -44.16 3.93 18.34
CA ALA A 14 -42.78 3.54 18.62
C ALA A 14 -42.19 2.68 17.49
N THR A 15 -43.00 1.85 16.84
CA THR A 15 -42.59 1.04 15.69
C THR A 15 -42.34 1.92 14.45
N ASP A 16 -43.22 2.90 14.18
CA ASP A 16 -43.11 3.81 13.04
C ASP A 16 -41.84 4.69 13.12
N TRP A 17 -41.55 5.24 14.31
CA TRP A 17 -40.32 6.01 14.55
C TRP A 17 -39.06 5.12 14.46
N PHE A 18 -39.17 3.87 14.89
CA PHE A 18 -38.07 2.89 14.83
C PHE A 18 -37.79 2.45 13.40
N ASP A 19 -38.82 2.19 12.59
CA ASP A 19 -38.69 1.84 11.17
C ASP A 19 -38.05 3.00 10.39
N HIS A 20 -38.49 4.24 10.62
CA HIS A 20 -37.84 5.40 10.02
C HIS A 20 -36.37 5.53 10.42
N ALA A 21 -36.03 5.34 11.70
CA ALA A 21 -34.64 5.37 12.14
C ALA A 21 -33.82 4.23 11.53
N SER A 22 -34.40 3.02 11.43
CA SER A 22 -33.77 1.85 10.83
C SER A 22 -33.48 2.06 9.35
N ASP A 23 -34.39 2.65 8.58
CA ASP A 23 -34.17 3.01 7.18
C ASP A 23 -32.97 3.95 6.98
N TYR A 24 -32.80 4.96 7.86
CA TYR A 24 -31.63 5.84 7.81
C TYR A 24 -30.33 5.11 8.19
N PHE A 25 -30.39 4.21 9.17
CA PHE A 25 -29.23 3.40 9.58
C PHE A 25 -28.83 2.39 8.51
N GLU A 26 -29.80 1.77 7.85
CA GLU A 26 -29.58 0.80 6.78
C GLU A 26 -29.01 1.46 5.53
N ALA A 27 -29.48 2.67 5.17
CA ALA A 27 -28.86 3.48 4.13
C ALA A 27 -27.38 3.80 4.46
N ARG A 28 -27.07 4.13 5.72
CA ARG A 28 -25.71 4.42 6.19
C ARG A 28 -24.82 3.17 6.22
N TRP A 29 -25.39 2.03 6.59
CA TRP A 29 -24.71 0.74 6.61
C TRP A 29 -24.37 0.27 5.20
N ASN A 30 -25.30 0.41 4.26
CA ASN A 30 -25.09 0.05 2.86
C ASN A 30 -24.01 0.93 2.20
N LEU A 31 -23.98 2.23 2.51
CA LEU A 31 -22.90 3.12 2.05
C LEU A 31 -21.55 2.77 2.69
N GLY A 32 -21.53 2.46 3.98
CA GLY A 32 -20.31 2.06 4.70
C GLY A 32 -19.71 0.76 4.18
N VAL A 33 -20.54 -0.26 3.91
CA VAL A 33 -20.07 -1.54 3.37
C VAL A 33 -19.56 -1.42 1.93
N LEU A 34 -20.16 -0.51 1.15
CA LEU A 34 -19.75 -0.22 -0.22
C LEU A 34 -18.41 0.55 -0.26
N ASP A 35 -18.26 1.62 0.53
CA ASP A 35 -17.00 2.39 0.65
C ASP A 35 -15.85 1.53 1.21
N MET A 36 -16.15 0.66 2.18
CA MET A 36 -15.20 -0.31 2.73
C MET A 36 -14.73 -1.29 1.66
N SER A 37 -15.66 -1.83 0.85
CA SER A 37 -15.32 -2.75 -0.23
C SER A 37 -14.48 -2.07 -1.30
N GLU A 38 -14.81 -0.83 -1.68
CA GLU A 38 -14.09 -0.07 -2.69
C GLU A 38 -12.68 0.31 -2.23
N LYS A 39 -12.52 0.79 -0.99
CA LYS A 39 -11.19 1.05 -0.39
C LYS A 39 -10.36 -0.22 -0.27
N THR A 40 -10.96 -1.32 0.16
CA THR A 40 -10.25 -2.60 0.30
C THR A 40 -9.81 -3.13 -1.05
N ALA A 41 -10.68 -3.07 -2.07
CA ALA A 41 -10.35 -3.43 -3.43
C ALA A 41 -9.23 -2.54 -4.01
N GLY A 42 -9.30 -1.22 -3.79
CA GLY A 42 -8.26 -0.28 -4.20
C GLY A 42 -6.90 -0.54 -3.52
N ALA A 43 -6.91 -0.84 -2.22
CA ALA A 43 -5.70 -1.18 -1.47
C ALA A 43 -5.08 -2.51 -1.96
N ILE A 44 -5.88 -3.55 -2.14
CA ILE A 44 -5.42 -4.84 -2.67
C ILE A 44 -4.88 -4.67 -4.09
N SER A 45 -5.57 -3.90 -4.94
CA SER A 45 -5.12 -3.61 -6.30
C SER A 45 -3.77 -2.90 -6.31
N SER A 46 -3.61 -1.85 -5.48
CA SER A 46 -2.34 -1.12 -5.38
C SER A 46 -1.19 -2.01 -4.87
N LEU A 47 -1.44 -2.83 -3.84
CA LEU A 47 -0.44 -3.77 -3.32
C LEU A 47 -0.06 -4.82 -4.36
N ALA A 48 -1.04 -5.37 -5.09
CA ALA A 48 -0.80 -6.31 -6.16
C ALA A 48 0.03 -5.67 -7.28
N THR A 49 -0.30 -4.45 -7.70
CA THR A 49 0.47 -3.70 -8.70
C THR A 49 1.91 -3.48 -8.25
N VAL A 50 2.14 -3.04 -7.01
CA VAL A 50 3.49 -2.82 -6.48
C VAL A 50 4.26 -4.14 -6.39
N LEU A 51 3.63 -5.23 -5.96
CA LEU A 51 4.27 -6.54 -5.90
C LEU A 51 4.63 -7.07 -7.30
N ILE A 52 3.74 -6.94 -8.28
CA ILE A 52 3.99 -7.38 -9.66
C ILE A 52 5.14 -6.59 -10.27
N ILE A 53 5.06 -5.26 -10.23
CA ILE A 53 6.10 -4.38 -10.79
C ILE A 53 7.41 -4.56 -10.04
N GLY A 54 7.37 -4.64 -8.71
CA GLY A 54 8.54 -4.85 -7.86
C GLY A 54 9.21 -6.20 -8.10
N THR A 55 8.44 -7.27 -8.29
CA THR A 55 8.96 -8.61 -8.58
C THR A 55 9.62 -8.65 -9.96
N ILE A 56 8.93 -8.14 -10.99
CA ILE A 56 9.49 -8.07 -12.35
C ILE A 56 10.75 -7.21 -12.36
N GLY A 57 10.71 -6.03 -11.75
CA GLY A 57 11.87 -5.14 -11.64
C GLY A 57 13.05 -5.80 -10.94
N THR A 58 12.81 -6.50 -9.82
CA THR A 58 13.86 -7.22 -9.08
C THR A 58 14.49 -8.34 -9.91
N ILE A 59 13.66 -9.12 -10.61
CA ILE A 59 14.14 -10.18 -11.50
C ILE A 59 14.97 -9.60 -12.64
N THR A 60 14.48 -8.57 -13.34
CA THR A 60 15.23 -7.91 -14.41
C THR A 60 16.58 -7.38 -13.92
N LEU A 61 16.61 -6.77 -12.73
CA LEU A 61 17.83 -6.23 -12.15
C LEU A 61 18.83 -7.32 -11.76
N LEU A 62 18.35 -8.46 -11.24
CA LEU A 62 19.16 -9.66 -10.98
C LEU A 62 19.78 -10.20 -12.27
N PHE A 63 18.97 -10.39 -13.31
CA PHE A 63 19.47 -10.88 -14.60
C PHE A 63 20.45 -9.91 -15.25
N ALA A 64 20.19 -8.60 -15.17
CA ALA A 64 21.12 -7.58 -15.64
C ALA A 64 22.47 -7.64 -14.88
N SER A 65 22.44 -7.78 -13.55
CA SER A 65 23.63 -7.94 -12.73
C SER A 65 24.43 -9.18 -13.10
N LEU A 66 23.75 -10.33 -13.28
CA LEU A 66 24.38 -11.58 -13.68
C LEU A 66 24.96 -11.49 -15.11
N GLY A 67 24.27 -10.83 -16.03
CA GLY A 67 24.73 -10.60 -17.40
C GLY A 67 25.98 -9.73 -17.46
N VAL A 68 26.02 -8.64 -16.69
CA VAL A 68 27.22 -7.79 -16.57
C VAL A 68 28.37 -8.58 -15.96
N ALA A 69 28.10 -9.38 -14.91
CA ALA A 69 29.12 -10.21 -14.30
C ALA A 69 29.69 -11.27 -15.25
N TRP A 70 28.84 -11.85 -16.09
CA TRP A 70 29.26 -12.85 -17.06
C TRP A 70 30.05 -12.23 -18.22
N LEU A 71 29.64 -11.06 -18.74
CA LEU A 71 30.38 -10.33 -19.77
C LEU A 71 31.78 -9.92 -19.31
N VAL A 72 31.89 -9.40 -18.09
CA VAL A 72 33.18 -9.06 -17.48
C VAL A 72 34.00 -10.33 -17.20
N GLY A 73 33.37 -11.41 -16.71
CA GLY A 73 34.04 -12.68 -16.45
C GLY A 73 34.58 -13.36 -17.71
N GLN A 74 33.89 -13.24 -18.86
CA GLN A 74 34.34 -13.80 -20.14
C GLN A 74 35.58 -13.10 -20.68
N GLN A 75 35.65 -11.77 -20.60
CA GLN A 75 36.84 -11.03 -21.08
C GLN A 75 38.11 -11.37 -20.28
N LEU A 76 37.96 -11.76 -19.01
CA LEU A 76 39.08 -12.11 -18.14
C LEU A 76 39.42 -13.61 -18.10
N ASN A 77 38.79 -14.45 -18.95
CA ASN A 77 39.01 -15.91 -19.03
C ASN A 77 38.82 -16.68 -17.70
N SER A 78 38.25 -16.03 -16.67
CA SER A 78 37.98 -16.64 -15.36
C SER A 78 36.69 -16.04 -14.79
N PRO A 79 35.63 -16.85 -14.58
CA PRO A 79 34.37 -16.36 -14.00
C PRO A 79 34.54 -15.78 -12.59
N ALA A 80 35.54 -16.23 -11.83
CA ALA A 80 35.83 -15.71 -10.49
C ALA A 80 36.23 -14.22 -10.50
N THR A 81 36.97 -13.78 -11.52
CA THR A 81 37.43 -12.39 -11.63
C THR A 81 36.30 -11.44 -12.02
N GLY A 82 35.33 -11.94 -12.82
CA GLY A 82 34.10 -11.21 -13.15
C GLY A 82 33.27 -10.89 -11.92
N PHE A 83 33.08 -11.88 -11.03
CA PHE A 83 32.42 -11.65 -9.74
C PHE A 83 33.16 -10.66 -8.85
N PHE A 84 34.50 -10.66 -8.84
CA PHE A 84 35.28 -9.75 -8.01
C PHE A 84 35.14 -8.28 -8.46
N ILE A 85 35.13 -8.02 -9.77
CA ILE A 85 34.92 -6.67 -10.31
C ILE A 85 33.49 -6.20 -10.06
N VAL A 86 32.50 -7.08 -10.21
CA VAL A 86 31.09 -6.75 -9.93
C VAL A 86 30.87 -6.51 -8.44
N ALA A 87 31.52 -7.29 -7.56
CA ALA A 87 31.51 -7.05 -6.12
C ALA A 87 32.15 -5.70 -5.77
N GLY A 88 33.27 -5.34 -6.41
CA GLY A 88 33.87 -4.02 -6.26
C GLY A 88 32.97 -2.88 -6.77
N PHE A 89 32.30 -3.08 -7.89
CA PHE A 89 31.34 -2.12 -8.43
C PHE A 89 30.10 -1.98 -7.53
N TYR A 90 29.53 -3.08 -7.04
CA TYR A 90 28.42 -3.06 -6.08
C TYR A 90 28.84 -2.46 -4.74
N ALA A 91 30.09 -2.66 -4.29
CA ALA A 91 30.62 -1.99 -3.11
C ALA A 91 30.76 -0.47 -3.33
N LEU A 92 31.25 -0.04 -4.49
CA LEU A 92 31.29 1.38 -4.87
C LEU A 92 29.90 2.01 -4.96
N VAL A 93 28.95 1.34 -5.62
CA VAL A 93 27.55 1.78 -5.70
C VAL A 93 26.91 1.79 -4.32
N GLY A 94 27.18 0.79 -3.48
CA GLY A 94 26.71 0.71 -2.09
C GLY A 94 27.23 1.87 -1.24
N ILE A 95 28.52 2.22 -1.38
CA ILE A 95 29.12 3.39 -0.73
C ILE A 95 28.49 4.68 -1.26
N LEU A 96 28.32 4.82 -2.58
CA LEU A 96 27.70 5.98 -3.20
C LEU A 96 26.24 6.15 -2.72
N LEU A 97 25.48 5.06 -2.67
CA LEU A 97 24.13 5.06 -2.08
C LEU A 97 24.16 5.36 -0.60
N TYR A 98 25.14 4.89 0.17
CA TYR A 98 25.27 5.21 1.58
C TYR A 98 25.57 6.70 1.82
N LEU A 99 26.29 7.35 0.91
CA LEU A 99 26.52 8.80 0.93
C LEU A 99 25.27 9.59 0.52
N VAL A 100 24.52 9.08 -0.46
CA VAL A 100 23.32 9.74 -1.00
C VAL A 100 22.05 9.41 -0.20
N LYS A 101 22.05 8.36 0.65
CA LYS A 101 20.87 7.92 1.45
C LYS A 101 20.30 9.04 2.30
N ASP A 102 21.16 9.89 2.87
CA ASP A 102 20.73 11.01 3.71
C ASP A 102 20.04 12.10 2.87
N LYS A 103 20.28 12.15 1.55
CA LYS A 103 19.66 13.11 0.63
C LYS A 103 18.48 12.53 -0.16
N LEU A 104 18.52 11.25 -0.55
CA LEU A 104 17.48 10.60 -1.35
C LEU A 104 16.41 9.88 -0.51
N ILE A 105 16.74 9.37 0.68
CA ILE A 105 15.74 8.70 1.53
C ILE A 105 15.18 9.70 2.54
N LYS A 106 16.05 10.44 3.23
CA LYS A 106 15.61 11.37 4.28
C LYS A 106 14.71 12.48 3.72
N VAL A 107 15.02 13.04 2.55
CA VAL A 107 14.29 14.21 2.01
C VAL A 107 12.86 13.88 1.56
N PRO A 108 12.58 12.90 0.69
CA PRO A 108 11.21 12.59 0.30
C PRO A 108 10.42 11.89 1.42
N VAL A 109 11.06 11.08 2.26
CA VAL A 109 10.39 10.39 3.38
C VAL A 109 9.95 11.41 4.44
N VAL A 110 10.85 12.28 4.91
CA VAL A 110 10.51 13.33 5.88
C VAL A 110 9.51 14.33 5.30
N ASN A 111 9.65 14.73 4.03
CA ASN A 111 8.69 15.65 3.40
C ASN A 111 7.30 15.01 3.24
N SER A 112 7.22 13.70 2.99
CA SER A 112 5.94 12.98 2.92
C SER A 112 5.28 12.83 4.30
N PHE A 113 6.06 12.57 5.35
CA PHE A 113 5.56 12.51 6.72
C PHE A 113 5.08 13.87 7.22
N ILE A 114 5.84 14.95 7.00
CA ILE A 114 5.46 16.30 7.42
C ILE A 114 4.19 16.77 6.71
N LYS A 115 4.05 16.49 5.41
CA LYS A 115 2.88 16.92 4.64
C LYS A 115 1.59 16.23 5.08
N ARG A 116 1.66 14.99 5.56
CA ARG A 116 0.49 14.28 6.13
C ARG A 116 0.14 14.78 7.53
N PHE A 117 1.12 15.20 8.33
CA PHE A 117 0.85 15.68 9.69
C PHE A 117 0.32 17.12 9.73
N TYR A 118 0.78 18.00 8.84
CA TYR A 118 0.43 19.42 8.87
C TYR A 118 -0.91 19.76 8.18
N TYR A 119 -1.42 18.91 7.29
CA TYR A 119 -2.70 19.17 6.58
C TYR A 119 -3.94 18.59 7.29
N GLU A 120 -3.75 17.92 8.42
CA GLU A 120 -4.84 17.32 9.20
C GLU A 120 -4.99 17.94 10.61
N SER A 121 -4.33 19.08 10.86
CA SER A 121 -4.49 19.91 12.06
C SER A 121 -5.24 21.19 11.75
#